data_AF-A0A3S0TSU8-F1
#
_entry.id   AF-A0A3S0TSU8-F1
#
_cell.length_a   1.000
_cell.length_b   1.000
_cell.length_c   1.000
_cell.angle_alpha   90.00
_cell.angle_beta   90.00
_cell.angle_gamma   90.00
#
_symmetry.space_group_name_H-M   'P 1'
#
loop_
_entity.id
_entity.type
_entity.pdbx_description
1 polymer ?
#
loop_
_entity_poly.entity_id
_entity_poly.type
_entity_poly.pdbx_seq_one_letter_code
_entity_poly.pdbx_strand_id
1 'polypeptide(L)'
;MCAATIVAVPQTSAARETWDRVANIKDAAKRLGELHRLQGSQGVLKFLDACYRTQTLASEYSAGLESCMAQDYMHSQVLAQIYARIPQADRVRMGTPAPEDIARGMGQRFVATFRQYKISAKEAEKFKKLVDTNGMPIFLKSVFPPQKPGEATPDAGAASKN
;
A
#
# COMPACT_ATOMS: atom_id res chain seq x y z
N MET A 1 7.38 61.57 14.67
CA MET A 1 8.13 60.29 14.60
C MET A 1 7.12 59.16 14.79
N CYS A 2 6.69 58.49 13.72
CA CYS A 2 5.80 57.33 13.80
C CYS A 2 6.64 56.06 13.83
N ALA A 3 6.66 55.38 14.98
CA ALA A 3 7.26 54.06 15.11
C ALA A 3 6.30 53.02 14.49
N ALA A 4 6.64 52.53 13.31
CA ALA A 4 5.94 51.41 12.68
C ALA A 4 6.47 50.10 13.28
N THR A 5 5.69 49.47 14.17
CA THR A 5 5.92 48.11 14.64
C THR A 5 5.65 47.12 13.52
N ILE A 6 6.70 46.46 13.03
CA ILE A 6 6.60 45.33 12.10
C ILE A 6 6.08 44.13 12.91
N VAL A 7 4.82 43.76 12.71
CA VAL A 7 4.27 42.50 13.21
C VAL A 7 4.84 41.39 12.33
N ALA A 8 5.81 40.64 12.86
CA ALA A 8 6.30 39.44 12.21
C ALA A 8 5.18 38.39 12.20
N VAL A 9 4.52 38.23 11.05
CA VAL A 9 3.59 37.12 10.83
C VAL A 9 4.44 35.84 10.81
N PRO A 10 4.22 34.87 11.69
CA PRO A 10 4.92 33.60 11.60
C PRO A 10 4.52 32.96 10.27
N GLN A 11 5.50 32.85 9.36
CA GLN A 11 5.34 32.00 8.20
C GLN A 11 5.17 30.58 8.73
N THR A 12 3.95 30.07 8.67
CA THR A 12 3.69 28.63 8.73
C THR A 12 4.56 28.00 7.66
N SER A 13 5.70 27.46 8.07
CA SER A 13 6.47 26.55 7.25
C SER A 13 5.53 25.38 6.97
N ALA A 14 4.97 25.32 5.77
CA ALA A 14 4.48 24.06 5.24
C ALA A 14 5.63 23.09 5.43
N ALA A 15 5.49 22.13 6.34
CA ALA A 15 6.52 21.15 6.62
C ALA A 15 6.97 20.59 5.27
N ARG A 16 8.21 20.89 4.87
CA ARG A 16 8.78 20.36 3.63
C ARG A 16 8.59 18.85 3.69
N GLU A 17 8.00 18.26 2.64
CA GLU A 17 8.06 16.80 2.47
C GLU A 17 9.53 16.40 2.65
N THR A 18 9.85 15.68 3.73
CA THR A 18 11.25 15.44 4.12
C THR A 18 11.90 14.36 3.26
N TRP A 19 11.13 13.72 2.37
CA TRP A 19 11.58 12.76 1.37
C TRP A 19 10.77 12.89 0.07
N ASP A 20 11.33 12.37 -1.03
CA ASP A 20 10.60 12.23 -2.29
C ASP A 20 9.58 11.09 -2.19
N ARG A 21 8.31 11.46 -2.04
CA ARG A 21 7.20 10.51 -1.91
C ARG A 21 6.98 9.66 -3.16
N VAL A 22 7.21 10.22 -4.36
CA VAL A 22 7.00 9.50 -5.61
C VAL A 22 8.07 8.43 -5.76
N ALA A 23 9.33 8.77 -5.52
CA ALA A 23 10.42 7.80 -5.54
C ALA A 23 10.19 6.70 -4.49
N ASN A 24 9.83 7.08 -3.26
CA ASN A 24 9.54 6.15 -2.17
C ASN A 24 8.44 5.15 -2.54
N ILE A 25 7.31 5.62 -3.09
CA ILE A 25 6.19 4.77 -3.53
C ILE A 25 6.60 3.84 -4.68
N LYS A 26 7.38 4.32 -5.66
CA LYS A 26 7.85 3.49 -6.78
C LYS A 26 8.77 2.37 -6.30
N ASP A 27 9.67 2.68 -5.36
CA ASP A 27 10.58 1.67 -4.80
C ASP A 27 9.84 0.68 -3.89
N ALA A 28 8.86 1.15 -3.12
CA ALA A 28 7.96 0.30 -2.37
C ALA A 28 7.20 -0.68 -3.29
N ALA A 29 6.71 -0.22 -4.45
CA ALA A 29 6.03 -1.06 -5.44
C ALA A 29 6.94 -2.13 -6.05
N LYS A 30 8.19 -1.79 -6.39
CA LYS A 30 9.18 -2.76 -6.89
C LYS A 30 9.46 -3.84 -5.86
N ARG A 31 9.74 -3.45 -4.61
CA ARG A 31 10.01 -4.37 -3.49
C ARG A 31 8.82 -5.28 -3.21
N LEU A 32 7.59 -4.73 -3.27
CA LEU A 32 6.38 -5.53 -3.12
C LEU A 32 6.23 -6.55 -4.26
N GLY A 33 6.47 -6.14 -5.51
CA GLY A 33 6.44 -7.05 -6.65
C GLY A 33 7.44 -8.20 -6.52
N GLU A 34 8.67 -7.88 -6.13
CA GLU A 34 9.72 -8.88 -5.86
C GLU A 34 9.31 -9.84 -4.73
N LEU A 35 8.87 -9.29 -3.60
CA LEU A 35 8.43 -10.09 -2.46
C LEU A 35 7.26 -11.00 -2.81
N HIS A 36 6.27 -10.48 -3.52
CA HIS A 36 5.10 -11.25 -3.95
C HIS A 36 5.52 -12.39 -4.90
N ARG A 37 6.46 -12.15 -5.81
CA ARG A 37 6.98 -13.19 -6.71
C ARG A 37 7.73 -14.29 -5.96
N LEU A 38 8.48 -13.92 -4.92
CA LEU A 38 9.30 -14.86 -4.15
C LEU A 38 8.50 -15.65 -3.11
N GLN A 39 7.49 -15.03 -2.48
CA GLN A 39 6.83 -15.57 -1.29
C GLN A 39 5.30 -15.58 -1.36
N GLY A 40 4.72 -15.13 -2.48
CA GLY A 40 3.28 -15.01 -2.65
C GLY A 40 2.63 -14.02 -1.69
N SER A 41 1.29 -14.01 -1.68
CA SER A 41 0.49 -13.14 -0.82
C SER A 41 0.73 -13.38 0.67
N GLN A 42 0.94 -14.63 1.10
CA GLN A 42 1.21 -14.94 2.51
C GLN A 42 2.53 -14.35 3.00
N GLY A 43 3.58 -14.38 2.18
CA GLY A 43 4.84 -13.70 2.53
C GLY A 43 4.70 -12.19 2.60
N VAL A 44 3.94 -11.59 1.68
CA VAL A 44 3.62 -10.16 1.72
C VAL A 44 2.88 -9.79 3.01
N LEU A 45 1.85 -10.54 3.41
CA LEU A 45 1.10 -10.23 4.63
C LEU A 45 1.97 -10.33 5.89
N LYS A 46 2.86 -11.32 5.98
CA LYS A 46 3.85 -11.43 7.08
C LYS A 46 4.81 -10.25 7.10
N PHE A 47 5.31 -9.85 5.93
CA PHE A 47 6.16 -8.67 5.82
C PHE A 47 5.43 -7.41 6.26
N LEU A 48 4.17 -7.21 5.82
CA LEU A 48 3.39 -6.02 6.17
C LEU A 48 3.16 -5.91 7.68
N ASP A 49 2.85 -7.02 8.37
CA ASP A 49 2.77 -7.04 9.84
C ASP A 49 4.06 -6.54 10.49
N ALA A 50 5.21 -7.11 10.10
CA ALA A 50 6.51 -6.69 10.61
C ALA A 50 6.85 -5.23 10.26
N CYS A 51 6.48 -4.78 9.06
CA CYS A 51 6.69 -3.44 8.57
C CYS A 51 5.96 -2.42 9.45
N TYR A 52 4.66 -2.62 9.69
CA TYR A 52 3.91 -1.75 10.59
C TYR A 52 4.45 -1.79 12.01
N ARG A 53 4.67 -2.98 12.59
CA ARG A 53 5.18 -3.13 13.96
C ARG A 53 6.51 -2.40 14.20
N THR A 54 7.34 -2.26 13.17
CA THR A 54 8.61 -1.56 13.26
C THR A 54 8.45 -0.07 12.99
N GLN A 55 7.76 0.30 11.91
CA GLN A 55 7.71 1.68 11.46
C GLN A 55 6.78 2.56 12.30
N THR A 56 5.79 1.98 12.98
CA THR A 56 4.92 2.74 13.89
C THR A 56 5.56 3.04 15.25
N LEU A 57 6.78 2.55 15.52
CA LEU A 57 7.56 2.92 16.70
C LEU A 57 8.18 4.31 16.58
N ALA A 58 8.29 4.85 15.36
CA ALA A 58 8.80 6.19 15.14
C ALA A 58 7.84 7.24 15.72
N SER A 59 8.40 8.29 16.31
CA SER A 59 7.62 9.43 16.85
C SER A 59 6.97 10.27 15.75
N GLU A 60 7.54 10.24 14.55
CA GLU A 60 7.11 11.02 13.39
C GLU A 60 6.79 10.13 12.20
N TYR A 61 5.93 10.62 11.29
CA TYR A 61 5.66 9.94 10.04
C TYR A 61 6.93 9.89 9.18
N SER A 62 7.23 8.72 8.65
CA SER A 62 8.50 8.44 7.98
C SER A 62 8.30 7.87 6.58
N ALA A 63 9.35 7.97 5.75
CA ALA A 63 9.39 7.32 4.44
C ALA A 63 9.19 5.79 4.54
N GLY A 64 9.70 5.18 5.62
CA GLY A 64 9.56 3.75 5.88
C GLY A 64 8.11 3.36 6.16
N LEU A 65 7.41 4.11 7.02
CA LEU A 65 5.99 3.88 7.29
C LEU A 65 5.14 4.10 6.04
N GLU A 66 5.43 5.16 5.27
CA GLU A 66 4.77 5.40 4.00
C GLU A 66 4.95 4.23 3.02
N SER A 67 6.15 3.65 2.96
CA SER A 67 6.41 2.47 2.16
C SER A 67 5.55 1.29 2.60
N CYS A 68 5.45 1.01 3.91
CA CYS A 68 4.56 -0.05 4.42
C CYS A 68 3.12 0.16 3.98
N MET A 69 2.61 1.38 4.15
CA MET A 69 1.25 1.73 3.78
C MET A 69 1.03 1.59 2.27
N ALA A 70 1.98 2.04 1.45
CA ALA A 70 1.85 1.95 -0.01
C ALA A 70 1.76 0.48 -0.45
N GLN A 71 2.59 -0.38 0.15
CA GLN A 71 2.60 -1.81 -0.15
C GLN A 71 1.32 -2.50 0.32
N ASP A 72 0.82 -2.17 1.53
CA ASP A 72 -0.44 -2.67 2.05
C ASP A 72 -1.61 -2.29 1.15
N TYR A 73 -1.69 -1.02 0.73
CA TYR A 73 -2.73 -0.56 -0.18
C TYR A 73 -2.68 -1.31 -1.51
N MET A 74 -1.52 -1.36 -2.16
CA MET A 74 -1.37 -2.06 -3.45
C MET A 74 -1.75 -3.53 -3.33
N HIS A 75 -1.25 -4.22 -2.30
CA HIS A 75 -1.53 -5.63 -2.12
C HIS A 75 -3.01 -5.89 -1.80
N SER A 76 -3.59 -5.14 -0.87
CA SER A 76 -4.97 -5.30 -0.44
C SER A 76 -5.96 -5.02 -1.57
N GLN A 77 -5.72 -3.98 -2.38
CA GLN A 77 -6.57 -3.68 -3.54
C GLN A 77 -6.56 -4.83 -4.56
N VAL A 78 -5.36 -5.33 -4.92
CA VAL A 78 -5.23 -6.43 -5.87
C VAL A 78 -5.85 -7.71 -5.31
N LEU A 79 -5.58 -8.04 -4.04
CA LEU A 79 -6.12 -9.23 -3.40
C LEU A 79 -7.65 -9.21 -3.34
N ALA A 80 -8.24 -8.07 -2.97
CA ALA A 80 -9.70 -7.88 -2.95
C ALA A 80 -10.29 -8.06 -4.34
N GLN A 81 -9.67 -7.51 -5.40
CA GLN A 81 -10.14 -7.68 -6.78
C GLN A 81 -10.06 -9.13 -7.26
N ILE A 82 -9.02 -9.87 -6.90
CA ILE A 82 -8.90 -11.29 -7.24
C ILE A 82 -10.00 -12.09 -6.52
N TYR A 83 -10.16 -11.87 -5.22
CA TYR A 83 -11.15 -12.62 -4.42
C TYR A 83 -12.59 -12.26 -4.76
N ALA A 84 -12.84 -11.06 -5.30
CA ALA A 84 -14.16 -10.69 -5.81
C ALA A 84 -14.62 -11.57 -6.99
N ARG A 85 -13.69 -12.23 -7.69
CA ARG A 85 -14.00 -13.15 -8.79
C ARG A 85 -14.29 -14.58 -8.32
N ILE A 86 -14.05 -14.90 -7.06
CA ILE A 86 -14.29 -16.22 -6.48
C ILE A 86 -15.70 -16.22 -5.87
N PRO A 87 -16.60 -17.16 -6.22
CA PRO A 87 -17.91 -17.28 -5.59
C PRO A 87 -17.81 -17.41 -4.06
N GLN A 88 -18.80 -16.88 -3.32
CA GLN A 88 -18.75 -16.87 -1.85
C GLN A 88 -18.60 -18.27 -1.25
N ALA A 89 -19.33 -19.26 -1.77
CA ALA A 89 -19.24 -20.64 -1.30
C ALA A 89 -17.82 -21.21 -1.41
N ASP A 90 -17.13 -20.91 -2.52
CA ASP A 90 -15.75 -21.33 -2.72
C ASP A 90 -14.77 -20.58 -1.83
N ARG A 91 -14.96 -19.28 -1.60
CA ARG A 91 -14.12 -18.52 -0.67
C ARG A 91 -14.17 -19.09 0.75
N VAL A 92 -15.37 -19.42 1.23
CA VAL A 92 -15.57 -20.02 2.56
C VAL A 92 -14.88 -21.38 2.62
N ARG A 93 -15.04 -22.22 1.60
CA ARG A 93 -14.38 -23.53 1.50
C ARG A 93 -12.85 -23.42 1.49
N MET A 94 -12.31 -22.39 0.84
CA MET A 94 -10.87 -22.12 0.76
C MET A 94 -10.32 -21.38 1.99
N GLY A 95 -11.17 -20.93 2.92
CA GLY A 95 -10.75 -20.12 4.07
C GLY A 95 -10.22 -18.73 3.69
N THR A 96 -10.62 -18.20 2.52
CA THR A 96 -10.19 -16.87 2.07
C THR A 96 -11.18 -15.78 2.48
N PRO A 97 -10.73 -14.61 2.94
CA PRO A 97 -11.61 -13.51 3.36
C PRO A 97 -12.47 -12.95 2.22
N ALA A 98 -13.59 -12.32 2.59
CA ALA A 98 -14.37 -11.54 1.64
C ALA A 98 -13.60 -10.27 1.20
N PRO A 99 -13.78 -9.79 -0.05
CA PRO A 99 -13.15 -8.55 -0.53
C PRO A 99 -13.41 -7.35 0.38
N GLU A 100 -14.62 -7.26 0.94
CA GLU A 100 -15.02 -6.18 1.84
C GLU A 100 -14.24 -6.23 3.15
N ASP A 101 -13.93 -7.42 3.65
CA ASP A 101 -13.15 -7.58 4.87
C ASP A 101 -11.67 -7.24 4.69
N ILE A 102 -11.11 -7.53 3.50
CA ILE A 102 -9.77 -7.06 3.13
C ILE A 102 -9.72 -5.53 3.14
N ALA A 103 -10.66 -4.89 2.44
CA ALA A 103 -10.74 -3.43 2.36
C ALA A 103 -10.95 -2.80 3.74
N ARG A 104 -11.82 -3.39 4.57
CA ARG A 104 -12.10 -2.94 5.94
C ARG A 104 -10.86 -3.04 6.84
N GLY A 105 -10.16 -4.16 6.81
CA GLY A 105 -8.96 -4.39 7.61
C GLY A 105 -7.83 -3.40 7.26
N MET A 106 -7.60 -3.19 5.96
CA MET A 106 -6.67 -2.16 5.47
C MET A 106 -7.10 -0.76 5.92
N GLY A 107 -8.37 -0.41 5.72
CA GLY A 107 -8.91 0.90 6.11
C GLY A 107 -8.74 1.20 7.60
N GLN A 108 -8.96 0.21 8.47
CA GLN A 108 -8.75 0.34 9.92
C GLN A 108 -7.28 0.64 10.27
N ARG A 109 -6.33 -0.07 9.65
CA ARG A 109 -4.89 0.21 9.84
C ARG A 109 -4.52 1.62 9.40
N PHE A 110 -5.08 2.08 8.29
CA PHE A 110 -4.80 3.41 7.73
C PHE A 110 -5.37 4.50 8.62
N VAL A 111 -6.63 4.38 9.05
CA VAL A 111 -7.25 5.34 9.97
C VAL A 111 -6.50 5.42 11.29
N ALA A 112 -6.09 4.28 11.85
CA ALA A 112 -5.27 4.26 13.07
C ALA A 112 -3.94 4.99 12.88
N THR A 113 -3.25 4.70 11.77
CA THR A 113 -1.95 5.32 11.44
C THR A 113 -2.11 6.83 11.21
N PHE A 114 -3.08 7.25 10.38
CA PHE A 114 -3.32 8.67 10.11
C PHE A 114 -3.69 9.43 11.37
N ARG A 115 -4.46 8.82 12.28
CA ARG A 115 -4.77 9.43 13.59
C ARG A 115 -3.52 9.57 14.45
N GLN A 116 -2.69 8.53 14.55
CA GLN A 116 -1.46 8.55 15.35
C GLN A 116 -0.51 9.66 14.89
N TYR A 117 -0.34 9.82 13.58
CA TYR A 117 0.60 10.76 12.97
C TYR A 117 -0.05 12.09 12.54
N LYS A 118 -1.31 12.33 12.94
CA LYS A 118 -2.07 13.56 12.63
C LYS A 118 -2.14 13.89 11.13
N ILE A 119 -2.14 12.88 10.28
CA ILE A 119 -2.28 13.03 8.83
C ILE A 119 -3.73 13.39 8.52
N SER A 120 -3.92 14.49 7.80
CA SER A 120 -5.26 14.96 7.44
C SER A 120 -5.91 14.06 6.38
N ALA A 121 -7.24 14.10 6.27
CA ALA A 121 -7.96 13.42 5.20
C ALA A 121 -7.48 13.84 3.80
N LYS A 122 -7.12 15.13 3.63
CA LYS A 122 -6.57 15.64 2.37
C LYS A 122 -5.23 15.01 2.02
N GLU A 123 -4.36 14.81 3.00
CA GLU A 123 -3.07 14.14 2.81
C GLU A 123 -3.22 12.64 2.57
N ALA A 124 -4.18 11.99 3.23
CA ALA A 124 -4.55 10.61 2.97
C ALA A 124 -5.03 10.40 1.52
N GLU A 125 -5.89 11.29 1.00
CA GLU A 125 -6.33 11.26 -0.40
C GLU A 125 -5.17 11.52 -1.37
N LYS A 126 -4.28 12.47 -1.05
CA LYS A 126 -3.06 12.71 -1.84
C LYS A 126 -2.20 11.46 -1.89
N PHE A 127 -1.99 10.81 -0.74
CA PHE A 127 -1.23 9.56 -0.64
C PHE A 127 -1.85 8.47 -1.53
N LYS A 128 -3.16 8.21 -1.39
CA LYS A 128 -3.88 7.24 -2.22
C LYS A 128 -3.66 7.51 -3.70
N LYS A 129 -3.85 8.76 -4.14
CA LYS A 129 -3.65 9.16 -5.54
C LYS A 129 -2.21 8.93 -6.02
N LEU A 130 -1.22 9.23 -5.18
CA LEU A 130 0.19 8.98 -5.51
C LEU A 130 0.46 7.49 -5.69
N VAL A 131 -0.08 6.63 -4.83
CA VAL A 131 0.06 5.17 -4.94
C VAL A 131 -0.65 4.64 -6.18
N ASP A 132 -1.89 5.05 -6.42
CA ASP A 132 -2.66 4.67 -7.61
C ASP A 132 -1.91 5.04 -8.91
N THR A 133 -1.33 6.23 -8.96
CA THR A 133 -0.70 6.75 -10.18
C THR A 133 0.71 6.20 -10.39
N ASN A 134 1.51 6.07 -9.32
CA ASN A 134 2.94 5.81 -9.44
C ASN A 134 3.36 4.41 -8.97
N GLY A 135 2.62 3.80 -8.05
CA GLY A 135 2.95 2.51 -7.46
C GLY A 135 2.21 1.36 -8.14
N MET A 136 0.87 1.47 -8.24
CA MET A 136 0.02 0.38 -8.72
C MET A 136 0.43 -0.17 -10.09
N PRO A 137 0.74 0.65 -11.12
CA PRO A 137 1.17 0.13 -12.43
C PRO A 137 2.48 -0.67 -12.36
N ILE A 138 3.41 -0.27 -11.50
CA ILE A 138 4.69 -0.97 -11.29
C ILE A 138 4.43 -2.32 -10.64
N PHE A 139 3.62 -2.34 -9.58
CA PHE A 139 3.28 -3.57 -8.88
C PHE A 139 2.57 -4.56 -9.81
N LEU A 140 1.51 -4.13 -10.50
CA LEU A 140 0.75 -4.97 -11.43
C LEU A 140 1.63 -5.56 -12.53
N LYS A 141 2.49 -4.76 -13.16
CA LYS A 141 3.44 -5.26 -14.16
C LYS A 141 4.41 -6.31 -13.61
N SER A 142 4.75 -6.22 -12.32
CA SER A 142 5.66 -7.14 -11.66
C SER A 142 5.01 -8.48 -11.32
N VAL A 143 3.73 -8.46 -10.88
CA VAL A 143 3.01 -9.68 -10.47
C VAL A 143 2.19 -10.33 -11.59
N PHE A 144 1.80 -9.55 -12.60
CA PHE A 144 1.07 -10.00 -13.78
C PHE A 144 1.79 -9.50 -15.03
N PRO A 145 2.97 -10.07 -15.36
CA PRO A 145 3.69 -9.66 -16.56
C PRO A 145 2.81 -9.91 -17.80
N PRO A 146 2.82 -8.99 -18.78
CA PRO A 146 2.09 -9.20 -20.02
C PRO A 146 2.57 -10.50 -20.68
N GLN A 147 1.61 -11.35 -21.03
CA GLN A 147 1.86 -12.59 -21.78
C GLN A 147 2.52 -12.22 -23.11
N LYS A 148 3.65 -12.83 -23.46
CA LYS A 148 4.18 -12.71 -24.82
C LYS A 148 3.25 -13.45 -25.78
N PRO A 149 3.02 -12.95 -27.00
CA PRO A 149 2.26 -13.69 -27.99
C PRO A 149 2.90 -15.08 -28.20
N GLY A 150 2.18 -16.14 -27.84
CA GLY A 150 2.61 -17.54 -28.01
C GLY A 150 3.08 -18.27 -26.75
N GLU A 151 3.11 -17.63 -25.57
CA GLU A 151 3.34 -18.34 -24.30
C GLU A 151 2.02 -18.96 -23.80
N ALA A 152 2.00 -20.29 -23.61
CA ALA A 152 0.85 -20.96 -23.02
C ALA A 152 0.75 -20.60 -21.53
N THR A 153 -0.45 -20.25 -21.08
CA THR A 153 -0.76 -20.12 -19.65
C THR A 153 -0.44 -21.42 -18.93
N PRO A 154 0.32 -21.42 -17.81
CA PRO A 154 0.34 -22.57 -16.93
C PRO A 154 -1.06 -22.73 -16.37
N ASP A 155 -1.69 -23.86 -16.67
CA ASP A 155 -3.05 -24.18 -16.26
C ASP A 155 -3.28 -23.91 -14.77
N ALA A 156 -4.15 -22.95 -14.47
CA ALA A 156 -4.75 -22.80 -13.16
C ALA A 156 -5.74 -23.97 -12.95
N GLY A 157 -5.21 -25.18 -12.76
CA GLY A 157 -6.03 -26.38 -12.71
C GLY A 157 -5.34 -27.70 -12.34
N ALA A 158 -4.04 -27.74 -12.09
CA ALA A 158 -3.38 -28.97 -11.64
C ALA A 158 -3.35 -29.04 -10.11
N ALA A 159 -4.43 -29.59 -9.53
CA ALA A 159 -4.37 -30.22 -8.22
C ALA A 159 -3.27 -31.30 -8.28
N SER A 160 -2.12 -31.03 -7.64
CA SER A 160 -1.07 -32.01 -7.46
C SER A 160 -1.61 -33.08 -6.49
N LYS A 161 -2.01 -34.21 -7.06
CA LYS A 161 -1.99 -35.48 -6.33
C LYS A 161 -0.53 -35.87 -6.19
N ASN A 162 -0.06 -35.95 -4.95
CA ASN A 162 0.91 -36.94 -4.46
C ASN A 162 0.68 -37.09 -2.95
#